data_AF-A0A927B2A3-F1
#
_entry.id   AF-A0A927B2A3-F1
#
_cell.length_a   1.000
_cell.length_b   1.000
_cell.length_c   1.000
_cell.angle_alpha   90.00
_cell.angle_beta   90.00
_cell.angle_gamma   90.00
#
_symmetry.space_group_name_H-M   'P 1'
#
loop_
_entity.id
_entity.type
_entity.pdbx_description
1 polymer ?
#
loop_
_entity_poly.entity_id
_entity_poly.type
_entity_poly.pdbx_seq_one_letter_code
_entity_poly.pdbx_strand_id
1 'polypeptide(L)'
;MRKLFLLGCVLSAMSGYAQTKIKDGTVTGSSSLPNSAAILDLESSNKGLLLPRITLNNTTTWGLNGPAVAGMSIYNINAAVTSTNTAYPIITGGIGQYYFDGTGWVGVKGTSASGDFWSLTGNTGTNPLTNYLGTTDAQPLRFKVNSLHSGYIGLPSYPGGGSQDFNTTFGNRAGGDVVARMLASSDYRKNTAIGYNAMAIGTVSAGSHTTENTALGYEAGNSLGGSSTRNTFLGSVAGASMTDGSRNTAVGQAAMFFSTGGEQNVVLGWGASANSGAASYNTYIGTQSGANGQGSGNIALGANAGAYHTGSNRLMIDNSSTNTPLIDGDLAGRVLTVNNTLKVADLAGTGNRPVIVDATGQLKTGNGLRITGVVEYADNAAALAAGLQEGDVYRTGDVLKIVH
;
A
#
# COMPACT_ATOMS: atom_id res chain seq x y z
N MET A 1 87.35 17.77 -63.11
CA MET A 1 87.13 19.04 -62.36
C MET A 1 85.83 19.64 -62.87
N ARG A 2 84.84 20.13 -62.12
CA ARG A 2 84.51 20.20 -60.69
C ARG A 2 83.10 20.85 -60.65
N LYS A 3 82.20 20.31 -59.82
CA LYS A 3 81.07 20.98 -59.14
C LYS A 3 79.85 21.46 -59.96
N LEU A 4 78.75 20.71 -59.88
CA LEU A 4 77.46 21.26 -59.45
C LEU A 4 76.58 20.14 -58.86
N PHE A 5 76.82 19.83 -57.59
CA PHE A 5 75.99 18.98 -56.74
C PHE A 5 75.43 19.91 -55.67
N LEU A 6 74.12 20.17 -55.70
CA LEU A 6 73.23 20.68 -54.64
C LEU A 6 72.10 21.47 -55.33
N LEU A 7 70.92 20.86 -55.52
CA LEU A 7 69.60 21.41 -55.16
C LEU A 7 68.48 20.47 -55.63
N GLY A 8 68.53 19.20 -55.20
CA GLY A 8 67.46 18.22 -55.42
C GLY A 8 66.82 17.81 -54.10
N CYS A 9 66.67 18.75 -53.17
CA CYS A 9 66.03 18.52 -51.88
C CYS A 9 64.66 19.21 -51.87
N VAL A 10 63.64 18.38 -51.64
CA VAL A 10 62.39 18.72 -50.94
C VAL A 10 61.46 19.66 -51.70
N LEU A 11 60.58 19.08 -52.52
CA LEU A 11 59.21 19.61 -52.65
C LEU A 11 58.23 18.52 -53.13
N SER A 12 58.32 17.31 -52.55
CA SER A 12 57.13 16.46 -52.48
C SER A 12 56.24 17.03 -51.37
N ALA A 13 55.24 17.81 -51.77
CA ALA A 13 54.23 18.36 -50.89
C ALA A 13 53.52 17.23 -50.14
N MET A 14 53.95 16.96 -48.89
CA MET A 14 53.10 16.29 -47.92
C MET A 14 52.01 17.29 -47.56
N SER A 15 50.80 17.09 -48.08
CA SER A 15 49.59 17.66 -47.51
C SER A 15 49.34 17.03 -46.14
N GLY A 16 50.15 17.40 -45.15
CA GLY A 16 49.94 17.06 -43.76
C GLY A 16 48.80 17.90 -43.22
N TYR A 17 47.67 17.29 -42.90
CA TYR A 17 46.64 17.92 -42.09
C TYR A 17 47.28 18.33 -40.76
N ALA A 18 47.52 19.62 -40.54
CA ALA A 18 48.16 20.10 -39.31
C ALA A 18 47.13 20.12 -38.17
N GLN A 19 47.12 19.09 -37.34
CA GLN A 19 46.50 19.17 -36.02
C GLN A 19 47.24 20.20 -35.19
N THR A 20 46.51 21.08 -34.50
CA THR A 20 47.10 22.18 -33.73
C THR A 20 46.86 21.95 -32.25
N LYS A 21 47.93 21.92 -31.45
CA LYS A 21 47.86 21.98 -30.00
C LYS A 21 48.29 23.36 -29.50
N ILE A 22 47.42 24.04 -28.77
CA ILE A 22 47.72 25.31 -28.11
C ILE A 22 47.80 25.05 -26.61
N LYS A 23 48.97 25.32 -26.03
CA LYS A 23 49.21 25.11 -24.59
C LYS A 23 49.99 26.26 -23.98
N ASP A 24 49.78 26.52 -22.69
CA ASP A 24 50.48 27.57 -21.94
C ASP A 24 51.50 27.03 -20.92
N GLY A 25 51.72 25.72 -20.89
CA GLY A 25 52.72 25.07 -20.04
C GLY A 25 52.29 24.89 -18.57
N THR A 26 51.05 25.22 -18.22
CA THR A 26 50.53 25.11 -16.83
C THR A 26 50.13 23.69 -16.42
N VAL A 27 50.09 22.75 -17.36
CA VAL A 27 49.83 21.32 -17.12
C VAL A 27 51.16 20.56 -17.20
N THR A 28 51.55 19.88 -16.12
CA THR A 28 52.79 19.10 -16.07
C THR A 28 52.55 17.64 -16.49
N GLY A 29 53.53 17.02 -17.16
CA GLY A 29 53.46 15.60 -17.57
C GLY A 29 52.57 15.29 -18.77
N SER A 30 52.09 16.32 -19.51
CA SER A 30 51.25 16.14 -20.68
C SER A 30 52.04 15.81 -21.96
N SER A 31 51.38 15.12 -22.90
CA SER A 31 51.95 14.84 -24.23
C SER A 31 52.23 16.13 -25.00
N SER A 32 53.38 16.19 -25.67
CA SER A 32 53.74 17.28 -26.58
C SER A 32 53.02 17.21 -27.93
N LEU A 33 52.47 16.05 -28.30
CA LEU A 33 51.70 15.85 -29.52
C LEU A 33 50.23 16.27 -29.31
N PRO A 34 49.58 16.88 -30.32
CA PRO A 34 48.12 17.06 -30.33
C PRO A 34 47.41 15.72 -30.16
N ASN A 35 46.24 15.74 -29.52
CA ASN A 35 45.35 14.58 -29.52
C ASN A 35 45.03 14.15 -30.97
N SER A 36 45.32 12.89 -31.32
CA SER A 36 45.18 12.38 -32.68
C SER A 36 43.76 12.41 -33.23
N ALA A 37 42.74 12.52 -32.36
CA ALA A 37 41.34 12.65 -32.73
C ALA A 37 40.86 14.11 -32.85
N ALA A 38 41.69 15.12 -32.54
CA ALA A 38 41.30 16.51 -32.51
C ALA A 38 42.06 17.35 -33.56
N ILE A 39 41.33 18.21 -34.29
CA ILE A 39 41.95 19.23 -35.15
C ILE A 39 42.54 20.37 -34.29
N LEU A 40 41.89 20.69 -33.17
CA LEU A 40 42.34 21.68 -32.18
C LEU A 40 42.36 21.04 -30.79
N ASP A 41 43.53 21.02 -30.15
CA ASP A 41 43.77 20.58 -28.78
C ASP A 41 44.18 21.79 -27.93
N LEU A 42 43.46 22.06 -26.84
CA LEU A 42 43.70 23.19 -25.94
C LEU A 42 44.09 22.66 -24.56
N GLU A 43 45.27 23.04 -24.09
CA GLU A 43 45.79 22.58 -22.80
C GLU A 43 46.19 23.74 -21.89
N SER A 44 45.44 23.93 -20.83
CA SER A 44 45.73 24.87 -19.74
C SER A 44 44.99 24.40 -18.47
N SER A 45 45.60 24.58 -17.30
CA SER A 45 44.95 24.32 -16.01
C SER A 45 44.17 25.53 -15.48
N ASN A 46 44.30 26.69 -16.12
CA ASN A 46 43.73 27.94 -15.63
C ASN A 46 43.14 28.87 -16.71
N LYS A 47 43.13 28.46 -17.99
CA LYS A 47 42.48 29.17 -19.09
C LYS A 47 41.46 28.27 -19.79
N GLY A 48 40.42 28.90 -20.33
CA GLY A 48 39.40 28.24 -21.15
C GLY A 48 39.39 28.76 -22.58
N LEU A 49 38.51 28.18 -23.40
CA LEU A 49 38.17 28.70 -24.72
C LEU A 49 37.17 29.84 -24.57
N LEU A 50 37.53 31.04 -25.04
CA LEU A 50 36.59 32.15 -25.13
C LEU A 50 35.85 32.11 -26.47
N LEU A 51 34.56 31.74 -26.43
CA LEU A 51 33.70 31.73 -27.61
C LEU A 51 33.37 33.16 -28.09
N PRO A 52 33.05 33.35 -29.38
CA PRO A 52 32.55 34.64 -29.89
C PRO A 52 31.32 35.11 -29.11
N ARG A 53 31.36 36.35 -28.63
CA ARG A 53 30.26 36.97 -27.88
C ARG A 53 29.31 37.68 -28.83
N ILE A 54 28.10 37.16 -28.96
CA ILE A 54 27.10 37.61 -29.95
C ILE A 54 25.83 38.03 -29.23
N THR A 55 25.16 39.08 -29.71
CA THR A 55 23.82 39.47 -29.26
C THR A 55 22.77 38.81 -30.15
N LEU A 56 22.23 37.65 -29.74
CA LEU A 56 21.18 36.97 -30.50
C LEU A 56 19.84 37.70 -30.35
N ASN A 57 19.11 37.87 -31.46
CA ASN A 57 17.76 38.46 -31.45
C ASN A 57 16.69 37.40 -31.09
N ASN A 58 16.85 36.19 -31.63
CA ASN A 58 16.02 35.02 -31.33
C ASN A 58 16.86 33.74 -31.46
N THR A 59 16.26 32.60 -31.15
CA THR A 59 16.91 31.28 -31.26
C THR A 59 16.49 30.47 -32.49
N THR A 60 15.62 31.00 -33.35
CA THR A 60 15.04 30.25 -34.48
C THR A 60 15.63 30.61 -35.83
N THR A 61 16.50 31.62 -35.87
CA THR A 61 17.13 32.10 -37.10
C THR A 61 18.64 32.18 -36.93
N TRP A 62 19.36 32.06 -38.04
CA TRP A 62 20.83 32.08 -38.03
C TRP A 62 21.40 33.36 -37.40
N GLY A 63 20.91 34.53 -37.81
CA GLY A 63 21.24 35.81 -37.15
C GLY A 63 22.69 36.30 -37.27
N LEU A 64 23.62 35.51 -37.83
CA LEU A 64 25.01 35.90 -38.10
C LEU A 64 25.24 36.18 -39.58
N ASN A 65 26.36 36.84 -39.91
CA ASN A 65 26.77 37.04 -41.30
C ASN A 65 27.31 35.72 -41.89
N GLY A 66 26.85 35.38 -43.10
CA GLY A 66 27.28 34.17 -43.83
C GLY A 66 26.25 33.04 -43.80
N PRO A 67 26.56 31.89 -44.44
CA PRO A 67 25.69 30.73 -44.44
C PRO A 67 25.60 30.14 -43.03
N ALA A 68 24.46 29.53 -42.74
CA ALA A 68 24.26 28.82 -41.49
C ALA A 68 25.05 27.50 -41.50
N VAL A 69 25.86 27.27 -40.46
CA VAL A 69 26.69 26.06 -40.34
C VAL A 69 26.40 25.38 -39.02
N ALA A 70 25.92 24.13 -39.12
CA ALA A 70 25.66 23.30 -37.94
C ALA A 70 26.96 23.03 -37.16
N GLY A 71 26.85 23.04 -35.82
CA GLY A 71 27.97 22.88 -34.89
C GLY A 71 28.67 24.18 -34.49
N MET A 72 28.35 25.33 -35.12
CA MET A 72 28.92 26.62 -34.70
C MET A 72 28.45 26.98 -33.29
N SER A 73 29.41 27.33 -32.43
CA SER A 73 29.16 27.69 -31.02
C SER A 73 29.51 29.15 -30.74
N ILE A 74 28.64 29.82 -29.99
CA ILE A 74 28.77 31.21 -29.59
C ILE A 74 28.39 31.37 -28.12
N TYR A 75 28.76 32.50 -27.53
CA TYR A 75 28.27 32.94 -26.23
C TYR A 75 27.30 34.10 -26.42
N ASN A 76 26.00 33.86 -26.21
CA ASN A 76 24.99 34.89 -26.30
C ASN A 76 25.10 35.85 -25.12
N ILE A 77 25.13 37.15 -25.40
CA ILE A 77 25.15 38.21 -24.39
C ILE A 77 23.83 38.97 -24.28
N ASN A 78 22.82 38.62 -25.08
CA ASN A 78 21.50 39.25 -25.00
C ASN A 78 20.61 38.57 -23.94
N ALA A 79 20.44 39.21 -22.79
CA ALA A 79 19.49 38.76 -21.76
C ALA A 79 18.02 38.81 -22.21
N ALA A 80 17.71 39.66 -23.19
CA ALA A 80 16.36 39.84 -23.73
C ALA A 80 16.11 39.00 -25.00
N VAL A 81 16.95 38.00 -25.29
CA VAL A 81 16.68 37.06 -26.39
C VAL A 81 15.34 36.37 -26.15
N THR A 82 14.56 36.21 -27.21
CA THR A 82 13.24 35.59 -27.14
C THR A 82 13.16 34.33 -28.00
N SER A 83 12.27 33.42 -27.63
CA SER A 83 11.86 32.32 -28.49
C SER A 83 10.41 31.97 -28.24
N THR A 84 9.63 31.88 -29.32
CA THR A 84 8.27 31.34 -29.30
C THR A 84 8.24 29.87 -29.74
N ASN A 85 9.38 29.29 -30.13
CA ASN A 85 9.48 27.93 -30.62
C ASN A 85 9.96 27.00 -29.50
N THR A 86 9.13 26.03 -29.12
CA THR A 86 9.41 25.06 -28.05
C THR A 86 10.56 24.11 -28.38
N ALA A 87 10.93 23.93 -29.66
CA ALA A 87 12.12 23.17 -30.05
C ALA A 87 13.43 23.92 -29.79
N TYR A 88 13.38 25.26 -29.72
CA TYR A 88 14.53 26.13 -29.49
C TYR A 88 14.27 27.09 -28.33
N PRO A 89 14.05 26.60 -27.10
CA PRO A 89 13.79 27.47 -25.97
C PRO A 89 15.04 28.28 -25.60
N ILE A 90 14.82 29.46 -25.01
CA ILE A 90 15.92 30.21 -24.39
C ILE A 90 16.37 29.51 -23.11
N ILE A 91 17.66 29.57 -22.77
CA ILE A 91 18.11 29.22 -21.42
C ILE A 91 17.63 30.29 -20.44
N THR A 92 17.47 29.93 -19.18
CA THR A 92 17.04 30.85 -18.11
C THR A 92 17.95 32.09 -18.09
N GLY A 93 17.37 33.27 -18.28
CA GLY A 93 18.10 34.55 -18.35
C GLY A 93 18.73 34.90 -19.70
N GLY A 94 18.61 34.03 -20.72
CA GLY A 94 18.99 34.29 -22.11
C GLY A 94 20.51 34.32 -22.40
N ILE A 95 21.34 34.74 -21.45
CA ILE A 95 22.80 34.82 -21.57
C ILE A 95 23.43 33.43 -21.36
N GLY A 96 24.33 33.03 -22.26
CA GLY A 96 25.11 31.80 -22.10
C GLY A 96 25.56 31.19 -23.43
N GLN A 97 26.07 29.97 -23.39
CA GLN A 97 26.53 29.30 -24.60
C GLN A 97 25.36 28.77 -25.43
N TYR A 98 25.43 28.96 -26.74
CA TYR A 98 24.52 28.40 -27.73
C TYR A 98 25.33 27.73 -28.83
N TYR A 99 24.82 26.64 -29.39
CA TYR A 99 25.30 26.12 -30.67
C TYR A 99 24.18 26.07 -31.69
N PHE A 100 24.51 26.25 -32.96
CA PHE A 100 23.55 26.15 -34.05
C PHE A 100 23.48 24.71 -34.54
N ASP A 101 22.29 24.11 -34.60
CA ASP A 101 22.11 22.71 -35.04
C ASP A 101 21.88 22.56 -36.56
N GLY A 102 21.82 23.68 -37.29
CA GLY A 102 21.47 23.73 -38.71
C GLY A 102 20.12 24.38 -38.96
N THR A 103 19.27 24.45 -37.93
CA THR A 103 17.90 24.97 -38.00
C THR A 103 17.61 26.04 -36.95
N GLY A 104 18.25 25.98 -35.77
CA GLY A 104 18.11 26.96 -34.71
C GLY A 104 19.29 26.95 -33.73
N TRP A 105 19.32 27.95 -32.86
CA TRP A 105 20.25 28.07 -31.76
C TRP A 105 19.76 27.26 -30.56
N VAL A 106 20.48 26.20 -30.23
CA VAL A 106 20.25 25.37 -29.06
C VAL A 106 21.10 25.90 -27.92
N GLY A 107 20.44 26.33 -26.85
CA GLY A 107 21.11 26.76 -25.64
C GLY A 107 21.76 25.59 -24.92
N VAL A 108 23.06 25.68 -24.65
CA VAL A 108 23.76 24.72 -23.81
C VAL A 108 23.42 25.03 -22.37
N LYS A 109 22.42 24.32 -21.84
CA LYS A 109 22.18 24.32 -20.40
C LYS A 109 23.41 23.73 -19.71
N GLY A 110 24.05 24.50 -18.84
CA GLY A 110 24.99 23.93 -17.88
C GLY A 110 24.28 22.82 -17.14
N THR A 111 24.94 21.67 -16.96
CA THR A 111 24.36 20.52 -16.27
C THR A 111 23.77 20.97 -14.93
N SER A 112 22.46 20.89 -14.83
CA SER A 112 21.67 21.05 -13.60
C SER A 112 21.59 22.48 -13.05
N ALA A 113 20.67 23.29 -13.57
CA ALA A 113 20.03 24.28 -12.70
C ALA A 113 19.33 23.50 -11.56
N SER A 114 19.61 23.84 -10.30
CA SER A 114 18.96 23.24 -9.14
C SER A 114 17.44 23.48 -9.21
N GLY A 115 16.69 22.53 -9.75
CA GLY A 115 15.25 22.69 -9.95
C GLY A 115 14.68 21.95 -11.16
N ASP A 116 15.51 21.61 -12.16
CA ASP A 116 15.03 20.88 -13.36
C ASP A 116 14.78 19.38 -13.07
N PHE A 117 15.34 18.83 -11.97
CA PHE A 117 15.23 17.41 -11.60
C PHE A 117 15.12 17.20 -10.08
N TRP A 118 14.65 16.02 -9.67
CA TRP A 118 14.74 15.59 -8.27
C TRP A 118 16.12 14.96 -8.02
N SER A 119 16.95 15.61 -7.20
CA SER A 119 18.29 15.09 -6.86
C SER A 119 18.23 13.84 -5.99
N LEU A 120 19.22 12.94 -6.14
CA LEU A 120 19.40 11.76 -5.27
C LEU A 120 19.73 12.13 -3.83
N THR A 121 20.28 13.32 -3.60
CA THR A 121 20.59 13.86 -2.26
C THR A 121 19.53 14.83 -1.75
N GLY A 122 18.41 14.99 -2.49
CA GLY A 122 17.35 15.92 -2.18
C GLY A 122 17.55 17.33 -2.76
N ASN A 123 16.48 18.12 -2.75
CA ASN A 123 16.42 19.48 -3.28
C ASN A 123 16.28 20.49 -2.14
N THR A 124 17.00 21.60 -2.19
CA THR A 124 16.80 22.77 -1.29
C THR A 124 15.92 23.82 -1.98
N GLY A 125 15.25 24.69 -1.22
CA GLY A 125 14.49 25.82 -1.77
C GLY A 125 13.19 25.45 -2.51
N THR A 126 12.59 24.30 -2.21
CA THR A 126 11.31 23.90 -2.82
C THR A 126 10.14 24.80 -2.38
N ASN A 127 9.21 25.05 -3.30
CA ASN A 127 7.92 25.68 -3.05
C ASN A 127 6.81 24.61 -3.14
N PRO A 128 6.09 24.28 -2.05
CA PRO A 128 5.06 23.24 -2.06
C PRO A 128 3.85 23.54 -2.95
N LEU A 129 3.67 24.79 -3.43
CA LEU A 129 2.61 25.14 -4.38
C LEU A 129 2.94 24.79 -5.82
N THR A 130 4.22 24.63 -6.19
CA THR A 130 4.64 24.45 -7.59
C THR A 130 5.64 23.32 -7.80
N ASN A 131 6.39 22.89 -6.78
CA ASN A 131 7.36 21.81 -6.88
C ASN A 131 6.78 20.50 -6.35
N TYR A 132 6.89 19.43 -7.14
CA TYR A 132 6.44 18.10 -6.78
C TYR A 132 7.26 17.02 -7.50
N LEU A 133 7.23 15.80 -6.95
CA LEU A 133 7.67 14.59 -7.63
C LEU A 133 6.43 13.92 -8.23
N GLY A 134 6.33 13.86 -9.56
CA GLY A 134 5.15 13.29 -10.21
C GLY A 134 5.15 13.46 -11.73
N THR A 135 3.98 13.23 -12.30
CA THR A 135 3.68 13.38 -13.74
C THR A 135 2.77 14.60 -13.97
N THR A 136 2.84 15.18 -15.17
CA THR A 136 1.97 16.29 -15.61
C THR A 136 0.90 15.83 -16.59
N ASP A 137 1.08 14.64 -17.16
CA ASP A 137 0.12 13.97 -17.99
C ASP A 137 -0.71 12.97 -17.17
N ALA A 138 -1.72 12.37 -17.80
CA ALA A 138 -2.54 11.34 -17.18
C ALA A 138 -1.83 9.97 -17.22
N GLN A 139 -0.59 9.94 -16.73
CA GLN A 139 0.19 8.72 -16.48
C GLN A 139 0.42 8.49 -14.98
N PRO A 140 0.25 7.26 -14.47
CA PRO A 140 0.55 6.89 -13.09
C PRO A 140 2.02 7.09 -12.71
N LEU A 141 2.30 7.38 -11.44
CA LEU A 141 3.67 7.45 -10.91
C LEU A 141 4.12 6.06 -10.42
N ARG A 142 5.27 5.58 -10.90
CA ARG A 142 5.83 4.27 -10.53
C ARG A 142 7.21 4.38 -9.87
N PHE A 143 7.41 3.66 -8.78
CA PHE A 143 8.68 3.53 -8.08
C PHE A 143 9.29 2.15 -8.31
N LYS A 144 10.62 2.08 -8.49
CA LYS A 144 11.36 0.82 -8.71
C LYS A 144 12.62 0.75 -7.84
N VAL A 145 12.97 -0.47 -7.43
CA VAL A 145 14.26 -0.81 -6.78
C VAL A 145 14.85 -2.01 -7.51
N ASN A 146 16.07 -1.88 -8.02
CA ASN A 146 16.72 -2.92 -8.84
C ASN A 146 15.81 -3.43 -9.99
N SER A 147 15.18 -2.49 -10.72
CA SER A 147 14.20 -2.76 -11.78
C SER A 147 12.90 -3.47 -11.35
N LEU A 148 12.76 -3.85 -10.08
CA LEU A 148 11.54 -4.42 -9.51
C LEU A 148 10.57 -3.32 -9.11
N HIS A 149 9.28 -3.54 -9.35
CA HIS A 149 8.21 -2.68 -8.84
C HIS A 149 8.32 -2.52 -7.31
N SER A 150 8.29 -1.29 -6.82
CA SER A 150 8.35 -0.98 -5.38
C SER A 150 7.38 0.10 -4.94
N GLY A 151 6.55 0.60 -5.87
CA GLY A 151 5.45 1.47 -5.55
C GLY A 151 4.74 1.99 -6.79
N TYR A 152 3.49 2.41 -6.61
CA TYR A 152 2.63 2.89 -7.67
C TYR A 152 1.53 3.79 -7.10
N ILE A 153 1.30 4.91 -7.76
CA ILE A 153 0.20 5.82 -7.47
C ILE A 153 -0.61 5.94 -8.76
N GLY A 154 -1.79 5.31 -8.76
CA GLY A 154 -2.73 5.33 -9.87
C GLY A 154 -3.44 6.68 -10.04
N LEU A 155 -4.19 6.81 -11.14
CA LEU A 155 -4.92 8.02 -11.49
C LEU A 155 -6.44 7.82 -11.54
N PRO A 156 -7.22 8.88 -11.27
CA PRO A 156 -8.69 8.84 -11.35
C PRO A 156 -9.26 8.68 -12.77
N SER A 157 -8.46 8.73 -13.84
CA SER A 157 -8.95 8.62 -15.22
C SER A 157 -7.82 8.32 -16.20
N TYR A 158 -8.02 7.36 -17.12
CA TYR A 158 -7.04 7.00 -18.14
C TYR A 158 -7.33 7.68 -19.49
N PRO A 159 -6.32 8.16 -20.24
CA PRO A 159 -6.52 8.71 -21.59
C PRO A 159 -7.15 7.67 -22.53
N GLY A 160 -8.26 8.02 -23.18
CA GLY A 160 -8.98 7.13 -24.11
C GLY A 160 -10.29 6.52 -23.58
N GLY A 161 -10.80 7.00 -22.44
CA GLY A 161 -12.10 6.57 -21.90
C GLY A 161 -12.04 5.28 -21.07
N GLY A 162 -10.85 4.87 -20.65
CA GLY A 162 -10.62 3.69 -19.81
C GLY A 162 -10.98 3.89 -18.33
N SER A 163 -11.23 2.79 -17.64
CA SER A 163 -11.60 2.75 -16.22
C SER A 163 -10.56 3.41 -15.31
N GLN A 164 -11.05 4.00 -14.21
CA GLN A 164 -10.25 4.69 -13.20
C GLN A 164 -9.35 3.70 -12.43
N ASP A 165 -8.07 4.06 -12.25
CA ASP A 165 -7.07 3.28 -11.53
C ASP A 165 -6.77 3.97 -10.18
N PHE A 166 -7.51 3.56 -9.14
CA PHE A 166 -7.36 4.12 -7.80
C PHE A 166 -6.42 3.30 -6.92
N ASN A 167 -5.42 2.66 -7.50
CA ASN A 167 -4.54 1.80 -6.72
C ASN A 167 -3.36 2.58 -6.16
N THR A 168 -3.03 2.27 -4.92
CA THR A 168 -1.84 2.82 -4.24
C THR A 168 -1.03 1.66 -3.71
N THR A 169 0.23 1.55 -4.13
CA THR A 169 1.13 0.49 -3.64
C THR A 169 2.47 1.06 -3.19
N PHE A 170 3.03 0.49 -2.13
CA PHE A 170 4.38 0.82 -1.64
C PHE A 170 5.04 -0.41 -1.02
N GLY A 171 6.28 -0.69 -1.41
CA GLY A 171 7.03 -1.87 -0.97
C GLY A 171 7.43 -2.76 -2.15
N ASN A 172 8.55 -3.47 -2.00
CA ASN A 172 9.06 -4.32 -3.07
C ASN A 172 8.02 -5.40 -3.44
N ARG A 173 7.62 -5.45 -4.71
CA ARG A 173 6.55 -6.32 -5.24
C ARG A 173 5.17 -6.09 -4.62
N ALA A 174 4.92 -4.96 -3.94
CA ALA A 174 3.57 -4.61 -3.47
C ALA A 174 2.61 -4.41 -4.65
N GLY A 175 1.46 -5.06 -4.63
CA GLY A 175 0.56 -5.22 -5.77
C GLY A 175 1.02 -6.28 -6.78
N GLY A 176 2.27 -6.75 -6.74
CA GLY A 176 2.82 -7.65 -7.76
C GLY A 176 2.92 -6.97 -9.13
N ASP A 177 2.72 -7.74 -10.20
CA ASP A 177 2.75 -7.23 -11.60
C ASP A 177 1.44 -6.54 -12.02
N VAL A 178 0.68 -6.13 -11.02
CA VAL A 178 -0.54 -5.34 -11.10
C VAL A 178 -0.40 -4.16 -12.09
N VAL A 179 0.76 -3.51 -12.20
CA VAL A 179 0.89 -2.36 -13.11
C VAL A 179 0.82 -2.74 -14.59
N ALA A 180 1.28 -3.93 -14.98
CA ALA A 180 1.12 -4.42 -16.36
C ALA A 180 -0.35 -4.77 -16.68
N ARG A 181 -1.17 -4.99 -15.64
CA ARG A 181 -2.52 -5.59 -15.73
C ARG A 181 -3.65 -4.59 -15.45
N MET A 182 -3.39 -3.57 -14.63
CA MET A 182 -4.29 -2.45 -14.32
C MET A 182 -4.49 -1.50 -15.50
N LEU A 183 -3.49 -1.38 -16.38
CA LEU A 183 -3.59 -0.62 -17.62
C LEU A 183 -4.53 -1.28 -18.66
N ALA A 184 -5.04 -2.50 -18.38
CA ALA A 184 -5.81 -3.30 -19.33
C ALA A 184 -7.29 -3.54 -18.94
N SER A 185 -7.74 -3.29 -17.70
CA SER A 185 -9.14 -3.54 -17.30
C SER A 185 -9.61 -2.80 -16.03
N SER A 186 -10.93 -2.60 -15.91
CA SER A 186 -11.64 -2.11 -14.71
C SER A 186 -11.61 -3.04 -13.49
N ASP A 187 -11.01 -4.22 -13.64
CA ASP A 187 -11.21 -5.35 -12.72
C ASP A 187 -10.22 -5.36 -11.55
N TYR A 188 -9.22 -4.47 -11.55
CA TYR A 188 -8.17 -4.41 -10.53
C TYR A 188 -7.99 -3.00 -9.99
N ARG A 189 -9.05 -2.40 -9.42
CA ARG A 189 -9.05 -0.99 -8.99
C ARG A 189 -9.37 -0.79 -7.52
N LYS A 190 -8.99 0.39 -7.00
CA LYS A 190 -9.26 0.83 -5.62
C LYS A 190 -8.59 -0.05 -4.55
N ASN A 191 -7.42 -0.59 -4.84
CA ASN A 191 -6.66 -1.38 -3.88
C ASN A 191 -5.52 -0.58 -3.26
N THR A 192 -5.27 -0.80 -1.97
CA THR A 192 -4.12 -0.27 -1.25
C THR A 192 -3.23 -1.43 -0.81
N ALA A 193 -1.98 -1.48 -1.27
CA ALA A 193 -1.04 -2.54 -0.90
C ALA A 193 0.28 -1.96 -0.37
N ILE A 194 0.59 -2.20 0.90
CA ILE A 194 1.79 -1.66 1.54
C ILE A 194 2.57 -2.78 2.23
N GLY A 195 3.84 -2.96 1.87
CA GLY A 195 4.71 -4.00 2.42
C GLY A 195 5.36 -4.87 1.34
N TYR A 196 6.35 -5.67 1.73
CA TYR A 196 6.98 -6.61 0.80
C TYR A 196 5.94 -7.64 0.33
N ASN A 197 5.75 -7.75 -1.00
CA ASN A 197 4.89 -8.75 -1.63
C ASN A 197 3.42 -8.70 -1.14
N ALA A 198 2.97 -7.58 -0.56
CA ALA A 198 1.57 -7.36 -0.18
C ALA A 198 0.70 -7.32 -1.44
N MET A 199 -0.42 -8.07 -1.48
CA MET A 199 -1.27 -8.24 -2.66
C MET A 199 -0.48 -8.55 -3.95
N ALA A 200 0.57 -9.36 -3.89
CA ALA A 200 1.23 -9.83 -5.10
C ALA A 200 0.38 -10.90 -5.79
N ILE A 201 -0.74 -10.45 -6.34
CA ILE A 201 -1.76 -11.26 -7.01
C ILE A 201 -1.07 -12.12 -8.09
N GLY A 202 -1.24 -13.43 -7.98
CA GLY A 202 -0.75 -14.41 -8.96
C GLY A 202 -1.54 -14.38 -10.28
N THR A 203 -1.50 -15.49 -11.03
CA THR A 203 -2.20 -15.62 -12.31
C THR A 203 -3.72 -15.46 -12.12
N VAL A 204 -4.27 -14.31 -12.52
CA VAL A 204 -5.72 -14.09 -12.55
C VAL A 204 -6.30 -14.53 -13.88
N SER A 205 -7.36 -15.34 -13.80
CA SER A 205 -8.21 -15.72 -14.93
C SER A 205 -8.95 -14.49 -15.47
N ALA A 206 -9.17 -14.44 -16.79
CA ALA A 206 -9.97 -13.39 -17.43
C ALA A 206 -11.35 -13.28 -16.74
N GLY A 207 -11.76 -12.06 -16.39
CA GLY A 207 -13.02 -11.78 -15.68
C GLY A 207 -12.94 -11.80 -14.14
N SER A 208 -11.75 -11.95 -13.54
CA SER A 208 -11.60 -11.86 -12.07
C SER A 208 -11.58 -10.40 -11.60
N HIS A 209 -12.44 -10.01 -10.67
CA HIS A 209 -12.53 -8.63 -10.14
C HIS A 209 -11.89 -8.49 -8.74
N THR A 210 -10.60 -8.16 -8.65
CA THR A 210 -9.94 -7.91 -7.36
C THR A 210 -9.92 -6.41 -7.07
N THR A 211 -11.01 -5.92 -6.46
CA THR A 211 -11.22 -4.47 -6.22
C THR A 211 -11.52 -4.14 -4.77
N GLU A 212 -11.21 -2.91 -4.35
CA GLU A 212 -11.58 -2.37 -3.03
C GLU A 212 -10.90 -3.07 -1.85
N ASN A 213 -9.70 -3.63 -2.03
CA ASN A 213 -8.96 -4.30 -0.97
C ASN A 213 -7.88 -3.41 -0.34
N THR A 214 -7.67 -3.53 0.97
CA THR A 214 -6.54 -2.93 1.69
C THR A 214 -5.67 -4.04 2.26
N ALA A 215 -4.38 -4.02 1.99
CA ALA A 215 -3.41 -4.94 2.55
C ALA A 215 -2.17 -4.19 3.03
N LEU A 216 -1.84 -4.32 4.31
CA LEU A 216 -0.69 -3.67 4.93
C LEU A 216 0.08 -4.71 5.76
N GLY A 217 1.30 -5.05 5.32
CA GLY A 217 2.18 -6.02 5.97
C GLY A 217 3.02 -6.83 4.99
N TYR A 218 4.00 -7.58 5.50
CA TYR A 218 4.74 -8.57 4.72
C TYR A 218 3.77 -9.64 4.21
N GLU A 219 3.65 -9.83 2.90
CA GLU A 219 2.80 -10.84 2.26
C GLU A 219 1.30 -10.81 2.66
N ALA A 220 0.81 -9.67 3.15
CA ALA A 220 -0.62 -9.49 3.42
C ALA A 220 -1.43 -9.63 2.12
N GLY A 221 -2.45 -10.51 2.11
CA GLY A 221 -3.31 -10.74 0.95
C GLY A 221 -2.59 -11.25 -0.30
N ASN A 222 -1.44 -11.94 -0.17
CA ASN A 222 -0.59 -12.32 -1.31
C ASN A 222 -1.30 -13.19 -2.36
N SER A 223 -2.23 -14.07 -1.95
CA SER A 223 -2.92 -14.98 -2.87
C SER A 223 -4.32 -14.54 -3.30
N LEU A 224 -4.68 -13.26 -3.12
CA LEU A 224 -6.01 -12.76 -3.53
C LEU A 224 -6.26 -13.02 -5.02
N GLY A 225 -7.15 -13.96 -5.33
CA GLY A 225 -7.55 -14.37 -6.68
C GLY A 225 -9.04 -14.16 -6.92
N GLY A 226 -9.59 -14.78 -7.97
CA GLY A 226 -10.98 -15.25 -7.99
C GLY A 226 -12.12 -14.24 -7.85
N SER A 227 -11.89 -12.93 -7.96
CA SER A 227 -12.85 -11.86 -7.63
C SER A 227 -13.00 -11.53 -6.14
N SER A 228 -11.93 -11.67 -5.35
CA SER A 228 -11.89 -11.18 -3.96
C SER A 228 -12.02 -9.66 -3.88
N THR A 229 -13.11 -9.18 -3.27
CA THR A 229 -13.39 -7.74 -3.14
C THR A 229 -13.61 -7.31 -1.69
N ARG A 230 -13.31 -6.03 -1.40
CA ARG A 230 -13.66 -5.37 -0.13
C ARG A 230 -13.04 -6.00 1.11
N ASN A 231 -11.83 -6.54 1.00
CA ASN A 231 -11.12 -7.10 2.14
C ASN A 231 -10.16 -6.09 2.79
N THR A 232 -9.98 -6.18 4.10
CA THR A 232 -8.97 -5.41 4.86
C THR A 232 -8.04 -6.38 5.57
N PHE A 233 -6.77 -6.40 5.19
CA PHE A 233 -5.72 -7.21 5.80
C PHE A 233 -4.63 -6.34 6.38
N LEU A 234 -4.40 -6.46 7.70
CA LEU A 234 -3.39 -5.68 8.41
C LEU A 234 -2.53 -6.62 9.26
N GLY A 235 -1.29 -6.87 8.85
CA GLY A 235 -0.36 -7.75 9.56
C GLY A 235 0.46 -8.61 8.61
N SER A 236 1.58 -9.14 9.10
CA SER A 236 2.38 -10.10 8.33
C SER A 236 1.55 -11.35 8.03
N VAL A 237 1.50 -11.74 6.76
CA VAL A 237 0.74 -12.86 6.18
C VAL A 237 -0.76 -12.87 6.52
N ALA A 238 -1.35 -11.73 6.88
CA ALA A 238 -2.80 -11.64 7.09
C ALA A 238 -3.54 -11.90 5.77
N GLY A 239 -4.49 -12.84 5.77
CA GLY A 239 -5.26 -13.23 4.58
C GLY A 239 -4.42 -13.81 3.42
N ALA A 240 -3.20 -14.30 3.68
CA ALA A 240 -2.26 -14.64 2.62
C ALA A 240 -2.73 -15.75 1.66
N SER A 241 -3.63 -16.65 2.09
CA SER A 241 -4.18 -17.74 1.25
C SER A 241 -5.64 -17.56 0.83
N MET A 242 -6.21 -16.35 0.96
CA MET A 242 -7.60 -16.09 0.54
C MET A 242 -7.69 -16.05 -0.98
N THR A 243 -8.48 -16.93 -1.59
CA THR A 243 -8.53 -17.08 -3.06
C THR A 243 -9.76 -16.47 -3.73
N ASP A 244 -10.92 -16.44 -3.06
CA ASP A 244 -12.17 -15.88 -3.61
C ASP A 244 -13.04 -15.13 -2.58
N GLY A 245 -12.64 -15.13 -1.29
CA GLY A 245 -13.37 -14.50 -0.20
C GLY A 245 -13.51 -12.98 -0.35
N SER A 246 -14.65 -12.44 0.08
CA SER A 246 -14.98 -11.02 0.01
C SER A 246 -15.49 -10.47 1.34
N ARG A 247 -15.33 -9.15 1.55
CA ARG A 247 -15.85 -8.41 2.71
C ARG A 247 -15.27 -8.87 4.06
N ASN A 248 -14.04 -9.37 4.10
CA ASN A 248 -13.38 -9.79 5.34
C ASN A 248 -12.50 -8.69 5.93
N THR A 249 -12.42 -8.62 7.26
CA THR A 249 -11.46 -7.78 7.98
C THR A 249 -10.56 -8.69 8.81
N ALA A 250 -9.27 -8.77 8.52
CA ALA A 250 -8.28 -9.52 9.28
C ALA A 250 -7.15 -8.61 9.76
N VAL A 251 -6.95 -8.53 11.07
CA VAL A 251 -5.95 -7.67 11.72
C VAL A 251 -5.12 -8.52 12.69
N GLY A 252 -3.81 -8.57 12.49
CA GLY A 252 -2.87 -9.40 13.24
C GLY A 252 -2.01 -10.26 12.32
N GLN A 253 -0.83 -10.67 12.79
CA GLN A 253 -0.01 -11.62 12.02
C GLN A 253 -0.77 -12.94 11.88
N ALA A 254 -0.81 -13.48 10.66
CA ALA A 254 -1.46 -14.75 10.32
C ALA A 254 -2.97 -14.83 10.64
N ALA A 255 -3.62 -13.67 10.86
CA ALA A 255 -5.08 -13.62 10.89
C ALA A 255 -5.62 -14.08 9.52
N MET A 256 -6.51 -15.07 9.51
CA MET A 256 -7.05 -15.69 8.28
C MET A 256 -5.99 -16.28 7.31
N PHE A 257 -4.84 -16.75 7.80
CA PHE A 257 -3.71 -17.17 6.96
C PHE A 257 -4.06 -18.25 5.90
N PHE A 258 -4.74 -19.33 6.28
CA PHE A 258 -5.24 -20.42 5.41
C PHE A 258 -6.78 -20.44 5.27
N SER A 259 -7.43 -19.28 5.39
CA SER A 259 -8.84 -19.16 4.99
C SER A 259 -8.90 -19.11 3.46
N THR A 260 -9.28 -20.20 2.80
CA THR A 260 -9.27 -20.30 1.33
C THR A 260 -10.39 -19.50 0.66
N GLY A 261 -11.46 -19.19 1.41
CA GLY A 261 -12.58 -18.37 0.99
C GLY A 261 -13.30 -17.77 2.18
N GLY A 262 -14.64 -17.81 2.17
CA GLY A 262 -15.47 -17.28 3.25
C GLY A 262 -15.66 -15.77 3.16
N GLU A 263 -16.84 -15.31 3.52
CA GLU A 263 -17.22 -13.90 3.40
C GLU A 263 -17.65 -13.30 4.74
N GLN A 264 -17.50 -11.98 4.83
CA GLN A 264 -18.05 -11.20 5.94
C GLN A 264 -17.55 -11.61 7.32
N ASN A 265 -16.27 -12.01 7.42
CA ASN A 265 -15.62 -12.31 8.69
C ASN A 265 -14.90 -11.08 9.28
N VAL A 266 -14.91 -10.96 10.61
CA VAL A 266 -14.14 -9.99 11.38
C VAL A 266 -13.17 -10.75 12.28
N VAL A 267 -11.88 -10.63 12.01
CA VAL A 267 -10.82 -11.42 12.65
C VAL A 267 -9.75 -10.47 13.18
N LEU A 268 -9.52 -10.47 14.49
CA LEU A 268 -8.55 -9.61 15.16
C LEU A 268 -7.70 -10.44 16.13
N GLY A 269 -6.41 -10.62 15.84
CA GLY A 269 -5.46 -11.32 16.71
C GLY A 269 -4.42 -12.11 15.96
N TRP A 270 -3.32 -12.46 16.64
CA TRP A 270 -2.28 -13.33 16.09
C TRP A 270 -2.84 -14.73 15.84
N GLY A 271 -2.76 -15.23 14.61
CA GLY A 271 -3.21 -16.58 14.24
C GLY A 271 -4.72 -16.83 14.43
N ALA A 272 -5.53 -15.79 14.61
CA ALA A 272 -6.98 -15.93 14.69
C ALA A 272 -7.53 -16.38 13.33
N SER A 273 -8.48 -17.32 13.34
CA SER A 273 -9.05 -17.90 12.11
C SER A 273 -8.02 -18.48 11.13
N ALA A 274 -6.83 -18.89 11.60
CA ALA A 274 -5.72 -19.24 10.71
C ALA A 274 -6.04 -20.39 9.75
N ASN A 275 -6.99 -21.27 10.07
CA ASN A 275 -7.37 -22.45 9.29
C ASN A 275 -8.89 -22.70 9.33
N SER A 276 -9.68 -21.67 8.99
CA SER A 276 -11.15 -21.72 9.01
C SER A 276 -11.79 -22.15 7.68
N GLY A 277 -11.00 -22.49 6.65
CA GLY A 277 -11.52 -22.88 5.34
C GLY A 277 -12.37 -21.78 4.67
N ALA A 278 -13.61 -22.11 4.30
CA ALA A 278 -14.56 -21.20 3.65
C ALA A 278 -15.67 -20.67 4.60
N ALA A 279 -15.44 -20.72 5.91
CA ALA A 279 -16.40 -20.27 6.90
C ALA A 279 -16.72 -18.77 6.76
N SER A 280 -17.99 -18.40 6.93
CA SER A 280 -18.50 -17.03 6.73
C SER A 280 -19.18 -16.48 7.97
N TYR A 281 -19.34 -15.16 8.03
CA TYR A 281 -20.08 -14.47 9.10
C TYR A 281 -19.52 -14.69 10.51
N ASN A 282 -18.21 -14.93 10.64
CA ASN A 282 -17.58 -15.13 11.95
C ASN A 282 -16.98 -13.85 12.52
N THR A 283 -17.04 -13.67 13.83
CA THR A 283 -16.34 -12.64 14.58
C THR A 283 -15.37 -13.29 15.56
N TYR A 284 -14.08 -13.25 15.27
CA TYR A 284 -13.03 -13.84 16.09
C TYR A 284 -12.07 -12.76 16.59
N ILE A 285 -12.02 -12.55 17.90
CA ILE A 285 -11.21 -11.51 18.53
C ILE A 285 -10.36 -12.13 19.63
N GLY A 286 -9.03 -12.15 19.46
CA GLY A 286 -8.07 -12.71 20.40
C GLY A 286 -7.04 -13.60 19.70
N THR A 287 -5.87 -13.75 20.31
CA THR A 287 -4.80 -14.65 19.86
C THR A 287 -5.33 -16.06 19.65
N GLN A 288 -5.20 -16.61 18.44
CA GLN A 288 -5.67 -17.95 18.05
C GLN A 288 -7.18 -18.20 18.29
N SER A 289 -7.98 -17.15 18.42
CA SER A 289 -9.44 -17.30 18.46
C SER A 289 -9.94 -17.89 17.15
N GLY A 290 -10.80 -18.90 17.23
CA GLY A 290 -11.35 -19.59 16.05
C GLY A 290 -10.29 -20.21 15.12
N ALA A 291 -9.06 -20.46 15.57
CA ALA A 291 -7.93 -20.82 14.71
C ALA A 291 -8.21 -21.99 13.73
N ASN A 292 -9.04 -22.97 14.12
CA ASN A 292 -9.45 -24.09 13.28
C ASN A 292 -10.99 -24.18 13.15
N GLY A 293 -11.69 -23.07 13.37
CA GLY A 293 -13.15 -23.03 13.34
C GLY A 293 -13.68 -23.08 11.91
N GLN A 294 -14.37 -24.16 11.53
CA GLN A 294 -14.90 -24.36 10.16
C GLN A 294 -16.37 -23.98 10.02
N GLY A 295 -17.06 -23.70 11.13
CA GLY A 295 -18.47 -23.30 11.12
C GLY A 295 -18.67 -21.81 10.85
N SER A 296 -19.86 -21.45 10.42
CA SER A 296 -20.24 -20.07 10.08
C SER A 296 -21.10 -19.42 11.16
N GLY A 297 -21.18 -18.09 11.19
CA GLY A 297 -22.04 -17.36 12.12
C GLY A 297 -21.58 -17.44 13.59
N ASN A 298 -20.29 -17.68 13.84
CA ASN A 298 -19.75 -17.82 15.18
C ASN A 298 -19.16 -16.50 15.71
N ILE A 299 -19.23 -16.32 17.02
CA ILE A 299 -18.58 -15.23 17.74
C ILE A 299 -17.65 -15.86 18.78
N ALA A 300 -16.34 -15.63 18.67
CA ALA A 300 -15.37 -16.07 19.67
C ALA A 300 -14.51 -14.90 20.17
N LEU A 301 -14.47 -14.68 21.48
CA LEU A 301 -13.75 -13.58 22.11
C LEU A 301 -12.79 -14.09 23.20
N GLY A 302 -11.52 -13.71 23.06
CA GLY A 302 -10.40 -13.97 23.95
C GLY A 302 -9.39 -14.98 23.38
N ALA A 303 -8.27 -15.15 24.08
CA ALA A 303 -7.17 -16.00 23.60
C ALA A 303 -7.61 -17.46 23.52
N ASN A 304 -7.38 -18.12 22.39
CA ASN A 304 -7.78 -19.51 22.12
C ASN A 304 -9.28 -19.83 22.22
N ALA A 305 -10.14 -18.82 22.42
CA ALA A 305 -11.59 -19.00 22.40
C ALA A 305 -12.02 -19.57 21.04
N GLY A 306 -12.79 -20.66 21.05
CA GLY A 306 -13.27 -21.23 19.79
C GLY A 306 -12.21 -21.95 18.94
N ALA A 307 -10.98 -22.15 19.43
CA ALA A 307 -9.85 -22.58 18.60
C ALA A 307 -10.06 -23.89 17.80
N TYR A 308 -10.91 -24.80 18.31
CA TYR A 308 -11.23 -26.08 17.68
C TYR A 308 -12.73 -26.31 17.46
N HIS A 309 -13.54 -25.25 17.56
CA HIS A 309 -14.99 -25.38 17.46
C HIS A 309 -15.43 -25.44 16.00
N THR A 310 -16.05 -26.55 15.60
CA THR A 310 -16.47 -26.79 14.21
C THR A 310 -17.95 -26.47 13.95
N GLY A 311 -18.74 -26.24 15.00
CA GLY A 311 -20.16 -25.88 14.91
C GLY A 311 -20.40 -24.46 14.38
N SER A 312 -21.63 -24.19 13.96
CA SER A 312 -22.10 -22.88 13.47
C SER A 312 -23.02 -22.20 14.50
N ASN A 313 -23.22 -20.89 14.38
CA ASN A 313 -24.13 -20.10 15.21
C ASN A 313 -23.82 -20.19 16.71
N ARG A 314 -22.53 -20.11 17.08
CA ARG A 314 -22.06 -20.20 18.46
C ARG A 314 -21.57 -18.86 18.99
N LEU A 315 -21.78 -18.60 20.27
CA LEU A 315 -21.08 -17.55 21.03
C LEU A 315 -20.11 -18.20 22.02
N MET A 316 -18.85 -17.81 22.03
CA MET A 316 -17.83 -18.33 22.94
C MET A 316 -16.99 -17.18 23.50
N ILE A 317 -16.94 -17.02 24.81
CA ILE A 317 -16.08 -16.03 25.45
C ILE A 317 -15.24 -16.73 26.50
N ASP A 318 -13.93 -16.79 26.27
CA ASP A 318 -12.96 -17.43 27.15
C ASP A 318 -11.53 -16.93 26.84
N ASN A 319 -10.56 -17.25 27.68
CA ASN A 319 -9.13 -17.01 27.42
C ASN A 319 -8.33 -18.33 27.30
N SER A 320 -9.01 -19.44 27.05
CA SER A 320 -8.44 -20.76 26.88
C SER A 320 -9.16 -21.59 25.80
N SER A 321 -8.49 -22.63 25.31
CA SER A 321 -9.11 -23.63 24.43
C SER A 321 -9.88 -24.63 25.28
N THR A 322 -11.19 -24.45 25.40
CA THR A 322 -12.07 -25.29 26.23
C THR A 322 -13.39 -25.62 25.53
N ASN A 323 -14.03 -26.72 25.97
CA ASN A 323 -15.38 -27.11 25.57
C ASN A 323 -16.46 -26.47 26.47
N THR A 324 -16.07 -25.87 27.58
CA THR A 324 -16.98 -25.20 28.53
C THR A 324 -16.50 -23.77 28.78
N PRO A 325 -16.58 -22.88 27.78
CA PRO A 325 -16.07 -21.52 27.90
C PRO A 325 -16.86 -20.72 28.94
N LEU A 326 -16.27 -19.73 29.62
CA LEU A 326 -16.97 -18.92 30.65
C LEU A 326 -18.39 -18.51 30.22
N ILE A 327 -18.53 -18.06 28.96
CA ILE A 327 -19.82 -17.87 28.31
C ILE A 327 -19.85 -18.70 27.02
N ASP A 328 -20.86 -19.54 26.90
CA ASP A 328 -21.20 -20.30 25.70
C ASP A 328 -22.60 -19.90 25.22
N GLY A 329 -22.91 -20.00 23.94
CA GLY A 329 -24.23 -19.68 23.43
C GLY A 329 -24.58 -20.41 22.14
N ASP A 330 -25.83 -20.83 22.05
CA ASP A 330 -26.48 -21.24 20.82
C ASP A 330 -27.28 -20.06 20.25
N LEU A 331 -26.72 -19.38 19.25
CA LEU A 331 -27.37 -18.25 18.61
C LEU A 331 -28.59 -18.68 17.79
N ALA A 332 -28.61 -19.91 17.27
CA ALA A 332 -29.75 -20.44 16.53
C ALA A 332 -30.89 -20.83 17.50
N GLY A 333 -30.55 -21.54 18.58
CA GLY A 333 -31.48 -21.94 19.63
C GLY A 333 -31.87 -20.81 20.60
N ARG A 334 -31.21 -19.64 20.50
CA ARG A 334 -31.37 -18.50 21.42
C ARG A 334 -31.08 -18.87 22.89
N VAL A 335 -30.03 -19.66 23.10
CA VAL A 335 -29.60 -20.09 24.43
C VAL A 335 -28.28 -19.44 24.79
N LEU A 336 -28.18 -18.89 26.00
CA LEU A 336 -26.94 -18.41 26.60
C LEU A 336 -26.64 -19.25 27.85
N THR A 337 -25.45 -19.83 27.89
CA THR A 337 -24.94 -20.63 29.00
C THR A 337 -23.79 -19.89 29.68
N VAL A 338 -23.90 -19.71 31.00
CA VAL A 338 -22.77 -19.23 31.82
C VAL A 338 -22.17 -20.44 32.52
N ASN A 339 -20.98 -20.86 32.09
CA ASN A 339 -20.30 -22.00 32.66
C ASN A 339 -19.62 -21.59 33.98
N ASN A 340 -20.43 -21.42 35.02
CA ASN A 340 -20.11 -21.42 36.46
C ASN A 340 -21.16 -20.60 37.24
N THR A 341 -20.94 -19.29 37.44
CA THR A 341 -21.80 -18.42 38.25
C THR A 341 -22.17 -17.16 37.47
N LEU A 342 -23.48 -16.90 37.31
CA LEU A 342 -23.98 -15.60 36.85
C LEU A 342 -24.25 -14.71 38.07
N LYS A 343 -23.63 -13.52 38.11
CA LYS A 343 -23.92 -12.48 39.11
C LYS A 343 -24.64 -11.31 38.43
N VAL A 344 -25.89 -11.06 38.81
CA VAL A 344 -26.68 -9.91 38.31
C VAL A 344 -26.66 -8.80 39.36
N ALA A 345 -26.09 -7.63 39.03
CA ALA A 345 -26.07 -6.50 39.95
C ALA A 345 -27.50 -6.06 40.32
N ASP A 346 -27.71 -5.60 41.56
CA ASP A 346 -29.00 -5.08 42.03
C ASP A 346 -29.39 -3.83 41.22
N LEU A 347 -30.41 -3.93 40.36
CA LEU A 347 -30.84 -2.82 39.50
C LEU A 347 -31.44 -1.65 40.30
N ALA A 348 -31.76 -1.82 41.58
CA ALA A 348 -32.48 -0.82 42.36
C ALA A 348 -31.65 -0.10 43.43
N GLY A 349 -30.38 -0.48 43.67
CA GLY A 349 -29.57 0.13 44.74
C GLY A 349 -30.15 -0.06 46.15
N THR A 350 -31.08 -1.00 46.34
CA THR A 350 -31.80 -1.24 47.60
C THR A 350 -31.15 -2.30 48.51
N GLY A 351 -30.01 -2.87 48.12
CA GLY A 351 -29.34 -3.91 48.90
C GLY A 351 -29.94 -5.31 48.72
N ASN A 352 -30.70 -5.53 47.66
CA ASN A 352 -31.23 -6.85 47.33
C ASN A 352 -30.16 -7.66 46.58
N ARG A 353 -29.80 -8.80 47.16
CA ARG A 353 -28.66 -9.62 46.74
C ARG A 353 -28.90 -10.20 45.33
N PRO A 354 -27.84 -10.35 44.50
CA PRO A 354 -27.92 -10.88 43.14
C PRO A 354 -28.72 -12.19 43.12
N VAL A 355 -29.58 -12.35 42.11
CA VAL A 355 -30.08 -13.66 41.72
C VAL A 355 -28.86 -14.46 41.25
N ILE A 356 -28.46 -15.47 42.02
CA ILE A 356 -27.36 -16.36 41.67
C ILE A 356 -27.96 -17.69 41.22
N VAL A 357 -27.76 -18.06 39.96
CA VAL A 357 -27.90 -19.45 39.53
C VAL A 357 -26.52 -20.08 39.69
N ASP A 358 -26.39 -21.06 40.59
CA ASP A 358 -25.12 -21.76 40.83
C ASP A 358 -24.98 -23.00 39.93
N ALA A 359 -23.83 -23.66 40.00
CA ALA A 359 -23.48 -24.84 39.19
C ALA A 359 -24.42 -26.06 39.38
N THR A 360 -25.36 -26.01 40.32
CA THR A 360 -26.39 -27.04 40.53
C THR A 360 -27.74 -26.69 39.90
N GLY A 361 -27.84 -25.57 39.18
CA GLY A 361 -29.07 -25.09 38.54
C GLY A 361 -30.09 -24.51 39.52
N GLN A 362 -29.70 -24.29 40.79
CA GLN A 362 -30.58 -23.72 41.79
C GLN A 362 -30.55 -22.19 41.78
N LEU A 363 -31.75 -21.60 41.79
CA LEU A 363 -31.94 -20.16 41.94
C LEU A 363 -31.78 -19.76 43.41
N LYS A 364 -30.59 -19.29 43.80
CA LYS A 364 -30.36 -18.73 45.14
C LYS A 364 -30.84 -17.29 45.17
N THR A 365 -31.97 -17.09 45.85
CA THR A 365 -32.51 -15.77 46.17
C THR A 365 -32.23 -15.46 47.63
N GLY A 366 -31.78 -14.24 47.95
CA GLY A 366 -31.44 -13.87 49.32
C GLY A 366 -32.64 -13.79 50.27
N ASN A 367 -33.83 -13.44 49.76
CA ASN A 367 -35.05 -13.20 50.53
C ASN A 367 -36.31 -13.88 49.93
N GLY A 368 -36.12 -14.99 49.19
CA GLY A 368 -37.21 -15.76 48.60
C GLY A 368 -37.41 -15.54 47.09
N LEU A 369 -37.94 -16.58 46.44
CA LEU A 369 -38.29 -16.61 45.03
C LEU A 369 -39.73 -16.09 44.87
N ARG A 370 -39.91 -14.92 44.24
CA ARG A 370 -41.25 -14.39 43.92
C ARG A 370 -41.72 -14.96 42.59
N ILE A 371 -42.63 -15.94 42.64
CA ILE A 371 -43.28 -16.51 41.46
C ILE A 371 -44.63 -15.82 41.29
N THR A 372 -44.81 -15.06 40.21
CA THR A 372 -46.09 -14.40 39.91
C THR A 372 -47.00 -15.30 39.10
N GLY A 373 -48.30 -15.30 39.39
CA GLY A 373 -49.29 -16.11 38.66
C GLY A 373 -49.53 -17.51 39.22
N VAL A 374 -48.92 -17.82 40.37
CA VAL A 374 -49.22 -19.04 41.13
C VAL A 374 -50.13 -18.66 42.30
N VAL A 375 -51.19 -19.44 42.51
CA VAL A 375 -52.06 -19.25 43.68
C VAL A 375 -51.32 -19.80 44.90
N GLU A 376 -51.03 -18.91 45.85
CA GLU A 376 -50.38 -19.27 47.11
C GLU A 376 -51.41 -19.39 48.22
N TYR A 377 -51.45 -20.56 48.87
CA TYR A 377 -52.26 -20.80 50.06
C TYR A 377 -51.42 -20.79 51.32
N ALA A 378 -52.02 -20.30 52.41
CA ALA A 378 -51.35 -20.21 53.71
C ALA A 378 -50.94 -21.59 54.25
N ASP A 379 -51.76 -22.62 54.01
CA ASP A 379 -51.50 -23.99 54.42
C ASP A 379 -52.23 -25.03 53.56
N ASN A 380 -52.02 -26.31 53.87
CA ASN A 380 -52.67 -27.43 53.15
C ASN A 380 -54.20 -27.39 53.25
N ALA A 381 -54.75 -26.95 54.38
CA ALA A 381 -56.19 -26.92 54.59
C ALA A 381 -56.85 -25.82 53.75
N ALA A 382 -56.24 -24.63 53.69
CA ALA A 382 -56.66 -23.54 52.83
C ALA A 382 -56.59 -23.93 51.35
N ALA A 383 -55.55 -24.67 50.97
CA ALA A 383 -55.39 -25.18 49.61
C ALA A 383 -56.46 -26.23 49.25
N LEU A 384 -56.70 -27.20 50.14
CA LEU A 384 -57.77 -28.20 49.99
C LEU A 384 -59.17 -27.57 49.87
N ALA A 385 -59.47 -26.56 50.68
CA ALA A 385 -60.77 -25.89 50.69
C ALA A 385 -61.02 -25.08 49.40
N ALA A 386 -59.97 -24.58 48.77
CA ALA A 386 -60.06 -23.84 47.51
C ALA A 386 -60.20 -24.74 46.27
N GLY A 387 -60.03 -26.06 46.41
CA GLY A 387 -60.11 -27.02 45.32
C GLY A 387 -58.78 -27.12 44.56
N LEU A 388 -57.77 -27.70 45.22
CA LEU A 388 -56.42 -27.96 44.72
C LEU A 388 -56.34 -28.24 43.22
N GLN A 389 -55.55 -27.44 42.52
CA GLN A 389 -55.14 -27.70 41.14
C GLN A 389 -53.64 -28.00 41.07
N GLU A 390 -53.24 -28.77 40.06
CA GLU A 390 -51.82 -29.01 39.78
C GLU A 390 -51.11 -27.67 39.57
N GLY A 391 -50.01 -27.45 40.29
CA GLY A 391 -49.25 -26.20 40.28
C GLY A 391 -49.59 -25.21 41.40
N ASP A 392 -50.65 -25.44 42.19
CA ASP A 392 -50.94 -24.66 43.39
C ASP A 392 -49.81 -24.81 44.44
N VAL A 393 -49.50 -23.72 45.15
CA VAL A 393 -48.42 -23.70 46.14
C VAL A 393 -48.99 -23.45 47.53
N TYR A 394 -48.55 -24.23 48.52
CA TYR A 394 -48.95 -24.05 49.91
C TYR A 394 -47.79 -24.29 50.87
N ARG A 395 -47.89 -23.79 52.10
CA ARG A 395 -46.87 -24.01 53.14
C ARG A 395 -47.31 -25.06 54.16
N THR A 396 -46.36 -25.77 54.74
CA THR A 396 -46.58 -26.57 55.95
C THR A 396 -45.38 -26.35 56.87
N GLY A 397 -45.53 -25.47 57.86
CA GLY A 397 -44.38 -24.95 58.61
C GLY A 397 -43.44 -24.18 57.68
N ASP A 398 -42.15 -24.50 57.75
CA ASP A 398 -41.09 -23.87 56.93
C ASP A 398 -40.91 -24.51 55.54
N VAL A 399 -41.74 -25.50 55.20
CA VAL A 399 -41.65 -26.22 53.93
C VAL A 399 -42.67 -25.66 52.95
N LEU A 400 -42.19 -25.14 51.82
CA LEU A 400 -43.02 -24.81 50.66
C LEU A 400 -43.31 -26.10 49.88
N LYS A 401 -44.57 -26.37 49.58
CA LYS A 401 -45.03 -27.55 48.84
C LYS A 401 -45.76 -27.12 47.57
N ILE A 402 -45.64 -27.94 46.53
CA ILE A 402 -46.32 -27.78 45.26
C ILE A 402 -47.27 -28.96 45.11
N VAL A 403 -48.51 -28.68 44.73
CA VAL A 403 -49.52 -29.68 44.42
C VAL A 403 -49.14 -30.27 43.06
N HIS A 404 -48.79 -31.55 43.09
CA HIS A 404 -48.32 -32.32 41.93
C HIS A 404 -49.38 -33.28 41.44
#